data_AF-A0A966FA27-F1
#
_entry.id   AF-A0A966FA27-F1
#
_cell.length_a   1.000
_cell.length_b   1.000
_cell.length_c   1.000
_cell.angle_alpha   90.00
_cell.angle_beta   90.00
_cell.angle_gamma   90.00
#
_symmetry.space_group_name_H-M   'P 1'
#
loop_
_entity.id
_entity.type
_entity.pdbx_description
1 polymer ?
#
loop_
_entity_poly.entity_id
_entity_poly.type
_entity_poly.pdbx_seq_one_letter_code
_entity_poly.pdbx_strand_id
1 'polypeptide(L)'
;MAILKIKKYPDPILRKKCQEVKEVTEEIKNLGWDMVETMTENQGIGLSAPQVGELKRIIVVHPMPSPAKRGEAGDETKFQRPEERTPEEKAIKSPQIFINPKITEKSKETEIDEEGCLSFPGLFLKIKRRKAVKIAALNERG
;
A
#
# COMPACT_ATOMS: atom_id res chain seq x y z
N MET A 1 -5.96 17.29 3.04
CA MET A 1 -5.57 16.13 2.22
C MET A 1 -6.71 15.85 1.26
N ALA A 2 -6.40 15.22 0.12
CA ALA A 2 -7.33 15.03 -0.97
C ALA A 2 -7.41 13.55 -1.37
N ILE A 3 -8.64 13.08 -1.65
CA ILE A 3 -8.87 11.75 -2.20
C ILE A 3 -8.57 11.76 -3.71
N LEU A 4 -7.57 10.99 -4.11
CA LEU A 4 -7.09 10.90 -5.48
C LEU A 4 -7.90 9.86 -6.26
N LYS A 5 -8.16 10.13 -7.54
CA LYS A 5 -8.87 9.19 -8.41
C LYS A 5 -7.96 8.03 -8.79
N ILE A 6 -8.32 6.82 -8.36
CA ILE A 6 -7.62 5.60 -8.74
C ILE A 6 -7.81 5.31 -10.23
N LYS A 7 -6.69 5.16 -10.93
CA LYS A 7 -6.59 4.73 -12.32
C LYS A 7 -6.86 3.24 -12.41
N LYS A 8 -7.76 2.88 -13.33
CA LYS A 8 -8.17 1.50 -13.60
C LYS A 8 -7.55 1.01 -14.90
N TYR A 9 -7.31 -0.29 -14.99
CA TYR A 9 -6.94 -0.91 -16.26
C TYR A 9 -8.02 -0.62 -17.33
N PRO A 10 -7.67 -0.28 -18.58
CA PRO A 10 -6.35 -0.37 -19.24
C PRO A 10 -5.53 0.92 -19.29
N ASP A 11 -5.66 1.86 -18.33
CA ASP A 11 -4.91 3.12 -18.36
C ASP A 11 -3.38 2.89 -18.55
N PRO A 12 -2.76 3.50 -19.58
CA PRO A 12 -1.36 3.25 -19.93
C PRO A 12 -0.39 3.65 -18.82
N ILE A 13 -0.78 4.53 -17.90
CA ILE A 13 0.09 4.94 -16.80
C ILE A 13 0.50 3.77 -15.91
N LEU A 14 -0.38 2.78 -15.77
CA LEU A 14 -0.15 1.57 -14.96
C LEU A 14 0.95 0.66 -15.54
N ARG A 15 1.38 0.90 -16.79
CA ARG A 15 2.47 0.18 -17.47
C ARG A 15 3.73 1.03 -17.66
N LYS A 16 3.70 2.32 -17.34
CA LYS A 16 4.86 3.20 -17.47
C LYS A 16 5.82 3.03 -16.29
N LYS A 17 7.12 3.17 -16.56
CA LYS A 17 8.16 3.08 -15.53
C LYS A 17 8.17 4.37 -14.71
N CYS A 18 8.06 4.24 -13.38
CA CYS A 18 8.16 5.36 -12.46
C CYS A 18 9.57 5.97 -12.43
N GLN A 19 9.61 7.29 -12.24
CA GLN A 19 10.83 8.06 -12.05
C GLN A 19 11.26 8.06 -10.58
N GLU A 20 12.57 8.07 -10.36
CA GLU A 20 13.17 8.19 -9.02
C GLU A 20 12.91 9.59 -8.45
N VAL A 21 12.56 9.64 -7.17
CA VAL A 21 12.38 10.89 -6.43
C VAL A 21 13.76 11.35 -5.95
N LYS A 22 14.30 12.43 -6.50
CA LYS A 22 15.64 12.91 -6.13
C LYS A 22 15.67 13.55 -4.74
N GLU A 23 14.62 14.29 -4.41
CA GLU A 23 14.51 15.05 -3.17
C GLU A 23 13.10 14.89 -2.60
N VAL A 24 13.00 14.74 -1.28
CA VAL A 24 11.72 14.64 -0.57
C VAL A 24 11.23 16.05 -0.25
N THR A 25 10.58 16.67 -1.24
CA THR A 25 9.95 17.99 -1.09
C THR A 25 8.61 17.89 -0.36
N GLU A 26 8.06 19.03 0.07
CA GLU A 26 6.72 19.08 0.66
C GLU A 26 5.63 18.53 -0.28
N GLU A 27 5.79 18.69 -1.59
CA GLU A 27 4.87 18.10 -2.59
C GLU A 27 4.87 16.57 -2.53
N ILE A 28 6.04 15.95 -2.34
CA ILE A 28 6.18 14.50 -2.23
C ILE A 28 5.56 14.00 -0.93
N LYS A 29 5.76 14.74 0.17
CA LYS A 29 5.14 14.42 1.46
C LYS A 29 3.62 14.48 1.35
N ASN A 30 3.09 15.56 0.79
CA ASN A 30 1.66 15.76 0.58
C ASN A 30 1.08 14.64 -0.31
N LEU A 31 1.74 14.31 -1.41
CA LEU A 31 1.34 13.19 -2.26
C LEU A 31 1.32 11.86 -1.50
N GLY A 32 2.34 11.60 -0.67
CA GLY A 32 2.38 10.40 0.17
C GLY A 32 1.17 10.32 1.11
N TRP A 33 0.81 11.42 1.75
CA TRP A 33 -0.36 11.50 2.64
C TRP A 33 -1.69 11.40 1.91
N ASP A 34 -1.84 12.07 0.76
CA ASP A 34 -3.03 11.94 -0.09
C ASP A 34 -3.21 10.50 -0.59
N MET A 35 -2.10 9.80 -0.89
CA MET A 35 -2.12 8.37 -1.22
C MET A 35 -2.54 7.51 -0.02
N VAL A 36 -2.10 7.82 1.20
CA VAL A 36 -2.54 7.11 2.41
C VAL A 36 -4.04 7.28 2.63
N GLU A 37 -4.56 8.50 2.49
CA GLU A 37 -5.99 8.78 2.63
C GLU A 37 -6.80 8.06 1.54
N THR A 38 -6.36 8.15 0.28
CA THR A 38 -6.98 7.45 -0.85
C THR A 38 -7.01 5.93 -0.65
N MET A 39 -5.90 5.35 -0.18
CA MET A 39 -5.80 3.92 0.13
C MET A 39 -6.79 3.52 1.22
N THR A 40 -6.89 4.34 2.27
CA THR A 40 -7.74 4.08 3.44
C THR A 40 -9.21 4.13 3.06
N GLU A 41 -9.63 5.15 2.30
CA GLU A 41 -11.01 5.29 1.81
C GLU A 41 -11.45 4.08 0.97
N ASN A 42 -10.53 3.55 0.15
CA ASN A 42 -10.80 2.41 -0.71
C ASN A 42 -10.54 1.07 -0.04
N GLN A 43 -10.40 1.04 1.30
CA GLN A 43 -10.15 -0.18 2.10
C GLN A 43 -8.96 -1.01 1.59
N GLY A 44 -7.94 -0.35 1.03
CA GLY A 44 -6.75 -0.99 0.48
C GLY A 44 -5.67 -1.24 1.53
N ILE A 45 -4.88 -2.30 1.34
CA ILE A 45 -3.67 -2.57 2.15
C ILE A 45 -2.41 -1.87 1.62
N GLY A 46 -2.44 -1.40 0.37
CA GLY A 46 -1.34 -0.71 -0.26
C GLY A 46 -1.78 0.05 -1.50
N LEU A 47 -1.08 1.14 -1.82
CA LEU A 47 -1.33 1.96 -3.00
C LEU A 47 0.01 2.46 -3.57
N SER A 48 0.10 2.56 -4.89
CA SER A 48 1.29 3.06 -5.59
C SER A 48 0.99 4.33 -6.38
N ALA A 49 1.98 5.22 -6.52
CA ALA A 49 1.78 6.52 -7.16
C ALA A 49 1.20 6.44 -8.60
N PRO A 50 1.58 5.45 -9.45
CA PRO A 50 0.97 5.31 -10.77
C PRO A 50 -0.54 5.09 -10.71
N GLN A 51 -1.04 4.42 -9.67
CA GLN A 51 -2.47 4.18 -9.50
C GLN A 51 -3.24 5.47 -9.23
N VAL A 52 -2.59 6.56 -8.81
CA VAL A 52 -3.23 7.87 -8.62
C VAL A 52 -2.87 8.88 -9.72
N GLY A 53 -2.15 8.45 -10.76
CA GLY A 53 -1.79 9.34 -11.87
C GLY A 53 -0.34 9.85 -11.83
N GLU A 54 0.47 9.42 -10.86
CA GLU A 54 1.79 9.98 -10.59
C GLU A 54 2.92 8.98 -10.94
N LEU A 55 3.81 9.35 -11.86
CA LEU A 55 4.94 8.50 -12.26
C LEU A 55 6.16 8.65 -11.37
N LYS A 56 5.96 8.54 -10.05
CA LYS A 56 7.01 8.63 -9.03
C LYS A 56 7.17 7.29 -8.31
N ARG A 57 8.38 6.96 -7.87
CA ARG A 57 8.66 5.73 -7.11
C ARG A 57 8.22 5.89 -5.65
N ILE A 58 6.91 5.95 -5.42
CA ILE A 58 6.33 6.07 -4.09
C ILE A 58 5.27 4.98 -3.93
N ILE A 59 5.32 4.27 -2.82
CA ILE A 59 4.28 3.33 -2.40
C ILE A 59 3.89 3.63 -0.96
N VAL A 60 2.65 3.36 -0.63
CA VAL A 60 2.13 3.39 0.73
C VAL A 60 1.63 2.01 1.09
N VAL A 61 1.86 1.61 2.34
CA VAL A 61 1.44 0.30 2.84
C VAL A 61 0.82 0.49 4.20
N HIS A 62 -0.39 -0.05 4.38
CA HIS A 62 -0.98 -0.20 5.68
C HIS A 62 -0.55 -1.54 6.28
N PRO A 63 0.25 -1.55 7.35
CA PRO A 63 0.64 -2.79 8.00
C PRO A 63 -0.57 -3.36 8.76
N MET A 64 -1.25 -4.33 8.15
CA MET A 64 -2.17 -5.20 8.89
C MET A 64 -1.41 -5.98 9.97
N PRO A 65 -2.07 -6.34 11.08
CA PRO A 65 -1.47 -7.21 12.08
C PRO A 65 -1.02 -8.54 11.47
N SER A 66 0.03 -9.12 12.08
CA SER A 66 0.63 -10.40 11.68
C SER A 66 -0.42 -11.51 11.54
N PRO A 67 -0.25 -12.46 10.59
CA PRO A 67 -1.18 -13.58 10.38
C PRO A 67 -1.46 -14.45 11.63
N ALA A 68 -0.66 -14.33 12.70
CA ALA A 68 -0.96 -14.96 14.00
C ALA A 68 -2.26 -14.44 14.66
N LYS A 69 -2.82 -13.32 14.19
CA LYS A 69 -4.14 -12.79 14.57
C LYS A 69 -5.16 -12.84 13.42
N ARG A 70 -4.92 -13.69 12.41
CA ARG A 70 -5.88 -13.93 11.32
C ARG A 70 -6.94 -14.90 11.85
N GLY A 71 -7.94 -14.34 12.53
CA GLY A 71 -9.21 -15.03 12.76
C GLY A 71 -9.84 -15.44 11.43
N GLU A 72 -10.65 -16.49 11.47
CA GLU A 72 -11.21 -17.21 10.32
C GLU A 72 -11.82 -16.29 9.24
N ALA A 73 -11.70 -16.72 7.98
CA ALA A 73 -12.24 -16.03 6.81
C ALA A 73 -13.73 -15.71 7.01
N GLY A 74 -14.04 -14.41 7.14
CA GLY A 74 -15.39 -13.94 7.46
C GLY A 74 -15.44 -12.75 8.42
N ASP A 75 -14.30 -12.21 8.88
CA ASP A 75 -14.30 -11.04 9.74
C ASP A 75 -14.53 -9.74 8.93
N GLU A 76 -15.79 -9.38 8.76
CA GLU A 76 -16.24 -8.04 8.35
C GLU A 76 -15.92 -7.02 9.46
N THR A 77 -14.64 -6.85 9.84
CA THR A 77 -14.23 -5.76 10.71
C THR A 77 -14.41 -4.45 9.93
N LYS A 78 -15.63 -3.93 10.04
CA LYS A 78 -16.04 -2.58 9.69
C LYS A 78 -14.93 -1.64 10.09
N PHE A 79 -14.44 -0.85 9.14
CA PHE A 79 -13.44 0.18 9.36
C PHE A 79 -14.05 1.25 10.28
N GLN A 80 -13.91 1.05 11.60
CA GLN A 80 -14.46 1.94 12.60
C GLN A 80 -13.60 3.21 12.72
N ARG A 81 -14.27 4.32 13.04
CA ARG A 81 -13.62 5.62 13.22
C ARG A 81 -12.60 5.55 14.38
N PRO A 82 -11.54 6.37 14.36
CA PRO A 82 -10.45 6.30 15.34
C PRO A 82 -10.89 6.34 16.81
N GLU A 83 -11.99 7.04 17.10
CA GLU A 83 -12.63 7.13 18.42
C GLU A 83 -13.30 5.85 18.91
N GLU A 84 -13.63 4.91 18.03
CA GLU A 84 -14.34 3.66 18.33
C GLU A 84 -13.38 2.45 18.49
N ARG A 85 -12.06 2.65 18.28
CA ARG A 85 -11.05 1.58 18.30
C ARG A 85 -10.54 1.22 19.70
N THR A 86 -10.38 -0.09 19.94
CA THR A 86 -9.73 -0.66 21.13
C THR A 86 -8.23 -0.33 21.18
N PRO A 87 -7.58 -0.39 22.37
CA PRO A 87 -6.13 -0.18 22.50
C PRO A 87 -5.28 -1.15 21.66
N GLU A 88 -5.79 -2.35 21.38
CA GLU A 88 -5.12 -3.34 20.52
C GLU A 88 -5.18 -2.97 19.03
N GLU A 89 -6.27 -2.33 18.60
CA GLU A 89 -6.41 -1.75 17.25
C GLU A 89 -5.63 -0.43 17.11
N LYS A 90 -5.38 0.28 18.21
CA LYS A 90 -4.45 1.43 18.25
C LYS A 90 -2.98 1.01 18.13
N ALA A 91 -2.66 -0.27 18.36
CA ALA A 91 -1.34 -0.83 18.11
C ALA A 91 -1.12 -1.23 16.63
N ILE A 92 -2.16 -1.10 15.79
CA ILE A 92 -2.02 -1.19 14.33
C ILE A 92 -1.02 -0.11 13.92
N LYS A 93 0.12 -0.55 13.39
CA LYS A 93 1.18 0.36 12.94
C LYS A 93 0.58 1.33 11.93
N SER A 94 0.92 2.61 12.06
CA SER A 94 0.48 3.64 11.12
C SER A 94 0.85 3.25 9.68
N PRO A 95 0.06 3.68 8.67
CA PRO A 95 0.47 3.58 7.28
C PRO A 95 1.90 4.10 7.09
N GLN A 96 2.69 3.36 6.32
CA GLN A 96 4.08 3.72 6.03
C GLN A 96 4.19 4.18 4.58
N ILE A 97 4.91 5.29 4.37
CA ILE A 97 5.25 5.82 3.06
C ILE A 97 6.67 5.37 2.73
N PHE A 98 6.86 4.73 1.58
CA PHE A 98 8.15 4.30 1.09
C PHE A 98 8.47 5.00 -0.23
N ILE A 99 9.54 5.79 -0.21
CA ILE A 99 10.05 6.53 -1.36
C ILE A 99 11.29 5.81 -1.89
N ASN A 100 11.35 5.66 -3.21
CA ASN A 100 12.38 4.91 -3.93
C ASN A 100 12.64 3.49 -3.41
N PRO A 101 11.61 2.67 -3.13
CA PRO A 101 11.81 1.35 -2.57
C PRO A 101 12.64 0.46 -3.51
N LYS A 102 13.59 -0.28 -2.91
CA LYS A 102 14.46 -1.27 -3.54
C LYS A 102 14.45 -2.54 -2.70
N ILE A 103 14.17 -3.68 -3.31
CA ILE A 103 14.26 -4.98 -2.63
C ILE A 103 15.73 -5.36 -2.50
N THR A 104 16.23 -5.52 -1.27
CA THR A 104 17.62 -5.86 -0.97
C THR A 104 17.80 -7.36 -0.76
N GLU A 105 16.82 -8.03 -0.16
CA GLU A 105 16.85 -9.47 0.10
C GLU A 105 15.48 -10.10 -0.15
N LYS A 106 15.48 -11.40 -0.50
CA LYS A 106 14.27 -12.20 -0.74
C LYS A 106 14.44 -13.59 -0.14
N SER A 107 13.40 -14.12 0.49
CA SER A 107 13.38 -15.50 0.99
C SER A 107 13.51 -16.51 -0.16
N LYS A 108 14.06 -17.70 0.11
CA LYS A 108 13.99 -18.82 -0.84
C LYS A 108 12.57 -19.37 -0.95
N GLU A 109 11.86 -19.40 0.19
CA GLU A 109 10.49 -19.87 0.28
C GLU A 109 9.51 -18.96 -0.44
N THR A 110 8.50 -19.58 -1.03
CA THR A 110 7.38 -18.93 -1.71
C THR A 110 6.08 -19.44 -1.15
N GLU A 111 5.06 -18.61 -1.25
CA GLU A 111 3.67 -18.96 -0.93
C GLU A 111 2.76 -18.50 -2.06
N ILE A 112 1.58 -19.11 -2.14
CA ILE A 112 0.53 -18.73 -3.07
C ILE A 112 -0.59 -18.18 -2.21
N ASP A 113 -0.99 -16.94 -2.47
CA ASP A 113 -2.12 -16.30 -1.82
C ASP A 113 -3.04 -15.70 -2.88
N GLU A 114 -4.29 -15.42 -2.51
CA GLU A 114 -5.23 -14.73 -3.37
C GLU A 114 -5.06 -13.21 -3.24
N GLU A 115 -4.69 -12.55 -4.33
CA GLU A 115 -4.44 -11.11 -4.38
C GLU A 115 -5.50 -10.40 -5.23
N GLY A 116 -5.95 -9.23 -4.75
CA GLY A 116 -6.76 -8.27 -5.49
C GLY A 116 -6.00 -6.97 -5.78
N CYS A 117 -6.53 -6.12 -6.66
CA CYS A 117 -5.93 -4.83 -6.98
C CYS A 117 -6.99 -3.74 -7.17
N LEU A 118 -6.79 -2.58 -6.54
CA LEU A 118 -7.70 -1.42 -6.68
C LEU A 118 -7.83 -0.92 -8.13
N SER A 119 -6.84 -1.20 -8.98
CA SER A 119 -6.86 -0.89 -10.42
C SER A 119 -7.55 -1.95 -11.28
N PHE A 120 -7.91 -3.10 -10.71
CA PHE A 120 -8.66 -4.20 -11.33
C PHE A 120 -9.84 -4.60 -10.41
N PRO A 121 -10.87 -3.75 -10.27
CA PRO A 121 -11.94 -3.98 -9.32
C PRO A 121 -12.69 -5.29 -9.62
N GLY A 122 -12.90 -6.10 -8.58
CA GLY A 122 -13.61 -7.39 -8.66
C GLY A 122 -12.78 -8.57 -9.18
N LEU A 123 -11.50 -8.36 -9.51
CA LEU A 123 -10.60 -9.43 -9.95
C LEU A 123 -9.69 -9.88 -8.81
N PHE A 124 -9.79 -11.16 -8.47
CA PHE A 124 -8.95 -11.83 -7.49
C PHE A 124 -8.27 -13.03 -8.15
N LEU A 125 -6.95 -13.16 -7.96
CA LEU A 125 -6.16 -14.20 -8.60
C LEU A 125 -5.20 -14.81 -7.59
N LYS A 126 -4.94 -16.12 -7.72
CA LYS A 126 -3.89 -16.80 -6.97
C LYS A 126 -2.52 -16.41 -7.51
N ILE A 127 -1.74 -15.69 -6.72
CA ILE A 127 -0.42 -15.18 -7.10
C ILE A 127 0.64 -15.79 -6.19
N LYS A 128 1.74 -16.26 -6.81
CA LYS A 128 2.90 -16.80 -6.10
C LYS A 128 3.88 -15.67 -5.73
N ARG A 129 4.10 -15.45 -4.43
CA ARG A 129 5.05 -14.47 -3.89
C ARG A 129 6.14 -15.12 -3.06
N ARG A 130 7.20 -14.35 -2.77
CA ARG A 130 8.23 -14.71 -1.78
C ARG A 130 7.65 -14.48 -0.40
N LYS A 131 7.82 -15.42 0.54
CA LYS A 131 7.31 -15.30 1.92
C LYS A 131 7.83 -14.05 2.65
N ALA A 132 9.06 -13.65 2.37
CA ALA A 132 9.64 -12.45 2.97
C ALA A 132 10.54 -11.71 1.99
N VAL A 133 10.51 -10.38 2.09
CA VAL A 133 11.42 -9.48 1.39
C VAL A 133 11.93 -8.42 2.37
N LYS A 134 13.18 -8.00 2.21
CA LYS A 134 13.68 -6.77 2.84
C LYS A 134 13.72 -5.66 1.80
N ILE A 135 13.29 -4.48 2.22
CA ILE A 135 13.30 -3.28 1.37
C ILE A 135 14.16 -2.20 2.00
N ALA A 136 14.88 -1.47 1.16
CA ALA A 136 15.50 -0.19 1.49
C ALA A 136 14.71 0.92 0.79
N ALA A 137 14.34 1.95 1.52
CA ALA A 137 13.55 3.08 1.04
C ALA A 137 13.79 4.30 1.94
N LEU A 138 13.45 5.49 1.43
CA LEU A 138 13.34 6.70 2.24
C LEU A 138 11.91 6.82 2.78
N ASN A 139 11.74 7.49 3.92
CA ASN A 139 10.41 7.78 4.46
C ASN A 139 10.00 9.23 4.13
N GLU A 140 8.88 9.71 4.68
CA GLU A 140 8.38 11.06 4.44
C GLU A 140 9.33 12.18 4.94
N ARG A 141 10.38 11.85 5.70
CA ARG A 141 11.37 12.79 6.22
C ARG A 141 12.67 12.84 5.41
N GLY A 142 12.84 11.96 4.43
CA GLY A 142 14.09 11.76 3.68
C GLY A 142 14.89 10.59 4.21
#